data_AF-A0A432ZZ12-F1
#
_entry.id   AF-A0A432ZZ12-F1
#
_cell.length_a   1.000
_cell.length_b   1.000
_cell.length_c   1.000
_cell.angle_alpha   90.00
_cell.angle_beta   90.00
_cell.angle_gamma   90.00
#
_symmetry.space_group_name_H-M   'P 1'
#
loop_
_entity.id
_entity.type
_entity.pdbx_description
1 polymer ?
#
loop_
_entity_poly.entity_id
_entity_poly.type
_entity_poly.pdbx_seq_one_letter_code
_entity_poly.pdbx_strand_id
1 'polypeptide(L)'
;MSVPQPATDTVGTMDTDPAAPHKRPLSPALATDDVGPPSAKKSRTNRDRREHFKKNQSWKSRNQEDVERAKRVDEKDDGDDREDNEDKDEKEVRLPKKKVAVLVGFCGTGYQGMQINPNAKTIEGELFKSFIRAGAVSKDNSNDPHKVSLMRAARTDKGVHAAGNLLSMKMVIGEPDIVKRINEELPEQIRVW
;
A
#
# COMPACT_ATOMS: atom_id res chain seq x y z
N MET A 1 -6.06 69.78 23.70
CA MET A 1 -4.91 69.83 24.64
C MET A 1 -4.28 68.45 24.59
N SER A 2 -3.16 68.24 23.91
CA SER A 2 -1.80 68.77 24.09
C SER A 2 -0.97 67.88 25.02
N VAL A 3 0.13 67.35 24.49
CA VAL A 3 1.16 66.55 25.19
C VAL A 3 2.05 67.49 26.04
N PRO A 4 2.89 66.98 26.98
CA PRO A 4 4.20 66.43 26.59
C PRO A 4 4.70 65.21 27.44
N GLN A 5 5.80 64.60 27.01
CA GLN A 5 6.72 63.81 27.85
C GLN A 5 7.82 64.73 28.42
N PRO A 6 8.69 64.21 29.30
CA PRO A 6 10.13 64.24 28.97
C PRO A 6 10.85 62.90 29.21
N ALA A 7 12.08 62.81 28.72
CA ALA A 7 12.96 61.63 28.79
C ALA A 7 14.34 61.97 29.38
N THR A 8 15.14 60.95 29.70
CA THR A 8 16.58 61.10 30.04
C THR A 8 17.42 59.92 29.50
N ASP A 9 18.42 60.27 28.69
CA ASP A 9 19.67 59.53 28.37
C ASP A 9 20.51 59.18 29.63
N THR A 10 21.61 58.40 29.68
CA THR A 10 22.38 57.45 28.81
C THR A 10 23.23 56.54 29.76
N VAL A 11 24.23 55.68 29.45
CA VAL A 11 25.08 55.39 28.27
C VAL A 11 25.62 53.94 28.31
N GLY A 12 26.02 53.38 27.17
CA GLY A 12 27.02 52.28 27.08
C GLY A 12 26.53 50.84 27.35
N THR A 13 27.18 49.78 26.86
CA THR A 13 28.35 49.69 25.95
C THR A 13 28.19 48.46 25.04
N MET A 14 28.84 48.48 23.88
CA MET A 14 28.88 47.38 22.90
C MET A 14 29.68 46.18 23.43
N ASP A 15 29.32 44.97 23.03
CA ASP A 15 30.28 43.88 22.84
C ASP A 15 29.82 42.94 21.71
N THR A 16 30.76 42.38 20.97
CA THR A 16 30.54 41.63 19.73
C THR A 16 31.17 40.24 19.79
N ASP A 17 30.43 39.18 19.41
CA ASP A 17 30.79 38.31 18.27
C ASP A 17 29.81 37.13 18.07
N PRO A 18 29.78 36.49 16.87
CA PRO A 18 28.85 35.42 16.55
C PRO A 18 29.32 34.03 17.02
N ALA A 19 28.39 33.20 17.47
CA ALA A 19 28.67 31.82 17.87
C ALA A 19 29.06 30.93 16.66
N ALA A 20 30.33 30.53 16.62
CA ALA A 20 30.90 29.65 15.60
C ALA A 20 30.37 28.18 15.71
N PRO A 21 30.40 27.38 14.62
CA PRO A 21 29.68 26.11 14.56
C PRO A 21 30.26 24.99 15.43
N HIS A 22 29.37 24.19 16.02
CA HIS A 22 29.72 23.02 16.83
C HIS A 22 30.55 21.98 16.04
N LYS A 23 31.81 21.80 16.42
CA LYS A 23 32.66 20.69 15.96
C LYS A 23 32.16 19.38 16.58
N ARG A 24 31.95 18.35 15.76
CA ARG A 24 31.71 16.98 16.25
C ARG A 24 33.05 16.36 16.71
N PRO A 25 33.06 15.53 17.78
CA PRO A 25 34.27 14.83 18.19
C PRO A 25 34.74 13.83 17.13
N LEU A 26 36.05 13.63 17.04
CA LEU A 26 36.68 12.67 16.13
C LEU A 26 36.59 11.25 16.70
N SER A 27 36.27 10.28 15.84
CA SER A 27 36.35 8.85 16.15
C SER A 27 37.81 8.36 16.16
N PRO A 28 38.15 7.33 16.97
CA PRO A 28 39.50 6.77 17.01
C PRO A 28 39.92 6.15 15.66
N ALA A 29 41.24 6.08 15.44
CA ALA A 29 41.81 5.64 14.17
C ALA A 29 41.54 4.17 13.84
N LEU A 30 41.30 3.87 12.56
CA LEU A 30 41.37 2.50 12.03
C LEU A 30 42.83 2.05 11.94
N ALA A 31 43.05 0.76 12.16
CA ALA A 31 44.34 0.12 11.91
C ALA A 31 44.69 0.11 10.41
N THR A 32 45.98 0.16 10.10
CA THR A 32 46.50 0.04 8.74
C THR A 32 46.81 -1.42 8.41
N ASP A 33 45.88 -2.11 7.76
CA ASP A 33 46.14 -3.43 7.17
C ASP A 33 46.77 -3.31 5.78
N ASP A 34 47.70 -4.22 5.48
CA ASP A 34 48.62 -4.16 4.34
C ASP A 34 47.94 -4.46 2.99
N VAL A 35 48.15 -3.60 1.99
CA VAL A 35 47.56 -3.74 0.64
C VAL A 35 48.60 -4.22 -0.35
N GLY A 36 48.79 -5.54 -0.40
CA GLY A 36 49.54 -6.22 -1.46
C GLY A 36 48.94 -5.99 -2.86
N PRO A 37 49.71 -6.25 -3.94
CA PRO A 37 49.35 -5.86 -5.30
C PRO A 37 48.07 -6.54 -5.81
N PRO A 38 47.24 -5.84 -6.62
CA PRO A 38 45.92 -6.32 -7.03
C PRO A 38 46.01 -7.51 -7.98
N SER A 39 45.53 -8.67 -7.53
CA SER A 39 45.54 -9.90 -8.35
C SER A 39 44.57 -9.81 -9.54
N ALA A 40 44.97 -10.39 -10.67
CA ALA A 40 44.25 -10.29 -11.93
C ALA A 40 42.84 -10.94 -11.84
N LYS A 41 41.80 -10.15 -12.16
CA LYS A 41 40.40 -10.60 -12.15
C LYS A 41 40.15 -11.63 -13.27
N LYS A 42 40.31 -12.92 -12.95
CA LYS A 42 39.93 -14.03 -13.84
C LYS A 42 38.49 -13.86 -14.34
N SER A 43 38.28 -14.04 -15.64
CA SER A 43 36.96 -13.95 -16.25
C SER A 43 36.04 -15.07 -15.72
N ARG A 44 34.89 -14.69 -15.16
CA ARG A 44 33.90 -15.64 -14.63
C ARG A 44 33.26 -16.38 -15.81
N THR A 45 33.44 -17.71 -15.85
CA THR A 45 32.94 -18.56 -16.92
C THR A 45 31.41 -18.60 -16.95
N ASN A 46 30.83 -19.10 -18.03
CA ASN A 46 29.39 -19.36 -18.07
C ASN A 46 28.94 -20.39 -17.02
N ARG A 47 29.85 -21.25 -16.52
CA ARG A 47 29.54 -22.16 -15.41
C ARG A 47 29.39 -21.39 -14.10
N ASP A 48 30.38 -20.54 -13.76
CA ASP A 48 30.35 -19.68 -12.56
C ASP A 48 29.13 -18.75 -12.55
N ARG A 49 28.76 -18.22 -13.73
CA ARG A 49 27.59 -17.36 -13.91
C ARG A 49 26.28 -18.12 -13.68
N ARG A 50 26.18 -19.36 -14.18
CA ARG A 50 25.02 -20.26 -13.99
C ARG A 50 24.91 -20.75 -12.54
N GLU A 51 26.03 -21.03 -11.89
CA GLU A 51 26.09 -21.41 -10.47
C GLU A 51 25.70 -20.24 -9.56
N HIS A 52 26.17 -19.01 -9.84
CA HIS A 52 25.73 -17.80 -9.14
C HIS A 52 24.22 -17.55 -9.32
N PHE A 53 23.67 -17.75 -10.52
CA PHE A 53 22.25 -17.60 -10.79
C PHE A 53 21.40 -18.67 -10.07
N LYS A 54 21.90 -19.90 -9.93
CA LYS A 54 21.30 -20.94 -9.08
C LYS A 54 21.39 -20.60 -7.58
N LYS A 55 22.53 -20.08 -7.11
CA LYS A 55 22.72 -19.74 -5.69
C LYS A 55 21.84 -18.56 -5.24
N ASN A 56 21.59 -17.60 -6.13
CA ASN A 56 20.67 -16.49 -5.88
C ASN A 56 19.21 -16.80 -6.25
N GLN A 57 18.86 -18.05 -6.62
CA GLN A 57 17.49 -18.42 -7.01
C GLN A 57 16.50 -18.58 -5.83
N SER A 58 16.90 -18.14 -4.62
CA SER A 58 16.10 -18.07 -3.39
C SER A 58 14.73 -17.41 -3.54
N TRP A 59 14.49 -16.61 -4.58
CA TRP A 59 13.17 -16.05 -4.89
C TRP A 59 12.06 -17.12 -5.00
N LYS A 60 12.40 -18.35 -5.45
CA LYS A 60 11.43 -19.46 -5.53
C LYS A 60 11.05 -20.04 -4.17
N SER A 61 11.96 -20.13 -3.21
CA SER A 61 11.62 -20.62 -1.86
C SER A 61 10.88 -19.54 -1.06
N ARG A 62 11.30 -18.28 -1.17
CA ARG A 62 10.55 -17.13 -0.66
C ARG A 62 9.10 -17.14 -1.12
N ASN A 63 8.84 -17.31 -2.41
CA ASN A 63 7.47 -17.36 -2.93
C ASN A 63 6.61 -18.50 -2.33
N GLN A 64 7.21 -19.58 -1.81
CA GLN A 64 6.47 -20.63 -1.09
C GLN A 64 6.29 -20.27 0.40
N GLU A 65 7.35 -19.79 1.07
CA GLU A 65 7.31 -19.34 2.46
C GLU A 65 6.37 -18.13 2.65
N ASP A 66 6.33 -17.21 1.69
CA ASP A 66 5.45 -16.04 1.65
C ASP A 66 3.98 -16.44 1.38
N VAL A 67 3.74 -17.47 0.57
CA VAL A 67 2.40 -18.06 0.37
C VAL A 67 1.91 -18.82 1.60
N GLU A 68 2.78 -19.58 2.27
CA GLU A 68 2.43 -20.23 3.54
C GLU A 68 2.23 -19.20 4.67
N ARG A 69 3.06 -18.15 4.73
CA ARG A 69 2.88 -17.03 5.64
C ARG A 69 1.55 -16.31 5.37
N ALA A 70 1.19 -16.08 4.11
CA ALA A 70 -0.09 -15.49 3.75
C ALA A 70 -1.28 -16.36 4.20
N LYS A 71 -1.22 -17.68 4.01
CA LYS A 71 -2.24 -18.62 4.53
C LYS A 71 -2.38 -18.55 6.06
N ARG A 72 -1.25 -18.63 6.79
CA ARG A 72 -1.23 -18.56 8.27
C ARG A 72 -1.56 -17.16 8.82
N VAL A 73 -1.67 -16.15 7.97
CA VAL A 73 -2.19 -14.82 8.31
C VAL A 73 -3.69 -14.75 8.03
N ASP A 74 -4.20 -15.29 6.91
CA ASP A 74 -5.64 -15.46 6.67
C ASP A 74 -6.30 -16.23 7.84
N GLU A 75 -5.73 -17.37 8.24
CA GLU A 75 -6.17 -18.20 9.38
C GLU A 75 -6.16 -17.48 10.75
N LYS A 76 -5.57 -16.29 10.85
CA LYS A 76 -5.50 -15.48 12.08
C LYS A 76 -6.28 -14.15 11.99
N ASP A 77 -6.57 -13.71 10.78
CA ASP A 77 -7.36 -12.51 10.46
C ASP A 77 -8.86 -12.82 10.60
N ASP A 78 -9.27 -14.05 10.26
CA ASP A 78 -10.61 -14.61 10.49
C ASP A 78 -10.84 -15.06 11.96
N GLY A 79 -10.22 -14.38 12.94
CA GLY A 79 -10.11 -14.83 14.35
C GLY A 79 -10.46 -13.84 15.47
N ASP A 80 -11.03 -12.66 15.16
CA ASP A 80 -11.59 -11.72 16.17
C ASP A 80 -13.11 -11.97 16.34
N ASP A 81 -13.49 -13.21 16.68
CA ASP A 81 -14.86 -13.55 17.11
C ASP A 81 -15.11 -12.92 18.48
N ARG A 82 -15.52 -11.64 18.48
CA ARG A 82 -16.12 -11.01 19.66
C ARG A 82 -17.54 -11.53 19.80
N GLU A 83 -17.81 -12.16 20.94
CA GLU A 83 -19.14 -12.65 21.31
C GLU A 83 -20.07 -11.47 21.61
N ASP A 84 -20.62 -10.85 20.56
CA ASP A 84 -21.80 -9.99 20.64
C ASP A 84 -23.05 -10.81 20.29
N ASN A 85 -24.15 -10.55 21.00
CA ASN A 85 -25.18 -11.56 21.20
C ASN A 85 -26.42 -11.39 20.30
N GLU A 86 -27.14 -12.49 20.09
CA GLU A 86 -28.52 -12.55 19.58
C GLU A 86 -28.89 -11.63 18.40
N ASP A 87 -28.53 -12.06 17.18
CA ASP A 87 -29.54 -12.07 16.11
C ASP A 87 -29.35 -13.24 15.14
N LYS A 88 -30.46 -13.73 14.56
CA LYS A 88 -30.50 -14.98 13.76
C LYS A 88 -30.59 -14.73 12.25
N ASP A 89 -29.80 -13.80 11.74
CA ASP A 89 -29.56 -13.74 10.30
C ASP A 89 -28.81 -15.00 9.83
N GLU A 90 -29.21 -15.50 8.65
CA GLU A 90 -28.72 -16.75 8.08
C GLU A 90 -27.20 -16.66 7.82
N LYS A 91 -26.40 -17.40 8.61
CA LYS A 91 -24.93 -17.44 8.45
C LYS A 91 -24.57 -18.00 7.08
N GLU A 92 -24.33 -17.10 6.13
CA GLU A 92 -23.95 -17.41 4.75
C GLU A 92 -22.78 -18.40 4.76
N VAL A 93 -22.90 -19.45 3.92
CA VAL A 93 -21.91 -20.52 3.86
C VAL A 93 -20.54 -19.92 3.56
N ARG A 94 -19.62 -20.02 4.53
CA ARG A 94 -18.29 -19.39 4.49
C ARG A 94 -17.41 -20.03 3.42
N LEU A 95 -17.62 -19.60 2.17
CA LEU A 95 -16.87 -20.02 0.99
C LEU A 95 -15.41 -19.54 1.07
N PRO A 96 -14.45 -20.30 0.53
CA PRO A 96 -13.03 -19.98 0.64
C PRO A 96 -12.69 -18.69 -0.12
N LYS A 97 -12.32 -17.65 0.65
CA LYS A 97 -11.74 -16.40 0.13
C LYS A 97 -10.45 -16.71 -0.63
N LYS A 98 -10.20 -15.98 -1.72
CA LYS A 98 -8.95 -16.02 -2.49
C LYS A 98 -8.46 -14.61 -2.72
N LYS A 99 -7.14 -14.38 -2.58
CA LYS A 99 -6.52 -13.11 -2.97
C LYS A 99 -6.38 -13.07 -4.50
N VAL A 100 -7.00 -12.07 -5.12
CA VAL A 100 -7.01 -11.88 -6.58
C VAL A 100 -6.30 -10.59 -6.98
N ALA A 101 -5.95 -10.49 -8.25
CA ALA A 101 -5.77 -9.23 -8.95
C ALA A 101 -6.97 -9.03 -9.90
N VAL A 102 -7.43 -7.78 -10.05
CA VAL A 102 -8.58 -7.40 -10.87
C VAL A 102 -8.13 -6.31 -11.84
N LEU A 103 -8.31 -6.52 -13.15
CA LEU A 103 -8.01 -5.52 -14.17
C LEU A 103 -9.24 -4.65 -14.41
N VAL A 104 -9.10 -3.33 -14.33
CA VAL A 104 -10.22 -2.39 -14.38
C VAL A 104 -9.95 -1.23 -15.34
N GLY A 105 -10.88 -1.02 -16.27
CA GLY A 105 -10.95 0.17 -17.12
C GLY A 105 -12.11 1.06 -16.67
N PHE A 106 -11.93 2.38 -16.70
CA PHE A 106 -12.97 3.31 -16.30
C PHE A 106 -12.83 4.70 -16.92
N CYS A 107 -13.98 5.34 -17.13
CA CYS A 107 -14.10 6.77 -17.42
C CYS A 107 -14.15 7.55 -16.10
N GLY A 108 -13.24 8.52 -15.89
CA GLY A 108 -13.21 9.34 -14.69
C GLY A 108 -14.28 10.43 -14.62
N THR A 109 -15.06 10.64 -15.69
CA THR A 109 -16.08 11.70 -15.78
C THR A 109 -17.14 11.56 -14.68
N GLY A 110 -17.33 12.61 -13.88
CA GLY A 110 -18.25 12.60 -12.75
C GLY A 110 -17.73 11.91 -11.48
N TYR A 111 -16.54 11.28 -11.52
CA TYR A 111 -15.89 10.67 -10.36
C TYR A 111 -14.79 11.57 -9.79
N GLN A 112 -14.71 11.62 -8.45
CA GLN A 112 -13.72 12.38 -7.68
C GLN A 112 -12.41 11.59 -7.49
N GLY A 113 -12.00 10.89 -8.56
CA GLY A 113 -10.81 10.05 -8.60
C GLY A 113 -11.04 8.61 -8.14
N MET A 114 -9.93 7.88 -8.05
CA MET A 114 -9.94 6.44 -7.77
C MET A 114 -10.24 6.12 -6.29
N GLN A 115 -9.72 6.93 -5.34
CA GLN A 115 -9.71 6.59 -3.91
C GLN A 115 -11.09 6.72 -3.26
N ILE A 116 -11.48 5.78 -2.40
CA ILE A 116 -12.64 5.97 -1.50
C ILE A 116 -12.39 7.17 -0.58
N ASN A 117 -13.26 8.18 -0.69
CA ASN A 117 -13.30 9.36 0.18
C ASN A 117 -14.75 9.54 0.68
N PRO A 118 -14.97 9.95 1.94
CA PRO A 118 -16.31 10.26 2.45
C PRO A 118 -17.04 11.30 1.58
N ASN A 119 -18.35 11.13 1.41
CA ASN A 119 -19.24 12.02 0.65
C ASN A 119 -18.88 12.24 -0.85
N ALA A 120 -17.97 11.44 -1.41
CA ALA A 120 -17.50 11.57 -2.79
C ALA A 120 -17.83 10.33 -3.65
N LYS A 121 -18.37 10.54 -4.85
CA LYS A 121 -18.50 9.46 -5.84
C LYS A 121 -17.11 9.14 -6.42
N THR A 122 -16.64 7.91 -6.22
CA THR A 122 -15.24 7.49 -6.45
C THR A 122 -15.21 6.08 -7.05
N ILE A 123 -14.17 5.73 -7.81
CA ILE A 123 -14.16 4.49 -8.61
C ILE A 123 -14.10 3.24 -7.73
N GLU A 124 -13.21 3.20 -6.72
CA GLU A 124 -13.20 2.12 -5.72
C GLU A 124 -14.54 2.01 -4.97
N GLY A 125 -15.20 3.13 -4.69
CA GLY A 125 -16.47 3.16 -3.97
C GLY A 125 -17.66 2.63 -4.79
N GLU A 126 -17.58 2.64 -6.12
CA GLU A 126 -18.57 2.01 -7.01
C GLU A 126 -18.24 0.52 -7.21
N LEU A 127 -16.96 0.20 -7.43
CA LEU A 127 -16.46 -1.18 -7.56
C LEU A 127 -16.76 -2.01 -6.32
N PHE A 128 -16.46 -1.50 -5.13
CA PHE A 128 -16.69 -2.22 -3.87
C PHE A 128 -18.16 -2.57 -3.65
N LYS A 129 -19.08 -1.61 -3.90
CA LYS A 129 -20.53 -1.86 -3.86
C LYS A 129 -20.96 -2.92 -4.88
N SER A 130 -20.36 -2.91 -6.06
CA SER A 130 -20.68 -3.88 -7.13
C SER A 130 -20.14 -5.28 -6.80
N PHE A 131 -18.97 -5.38 -6.16
CA PHE A 131 -18.45 -6.66 -5.61
C PHE A 131 -19.34 -7.22 -4.50
N ILE A 132 -19.94 -6.35 -3.66
CA ILE A 132 -20.91 -6.76 -2.63
C ILE A 132 -22.20 -7.28 -3.29
N ARG A 133 -22.79 -6.53 -4.24
CA ARG A 133 -24.02 -6.97 -4.96
C ARG A 133 -23.81 -8.25 -5.77
N ALA A 134 -22.63 -8.43 -6.37
CA ALA A 134 -22.26 -9.64 -7.10
C ALA A 134 -21.96 -10.87 -6.19
N GLY A 135 -21.97 -10.72 -4.87
CA GLY A 135 -21.67 -11.81 -3.92
C GLY A 135 -20.19 -12.16 -3.78
N ALA A 136 -19.27 -11.32 -4.30
CA ALA A 136 -17.83 -11.53 -4.19
C ALA A 136 -17.27 -11.15 -2.79
N VAL A 137 -18.03 -10.37 -2.01
CA VAL A 137 -17.71 -9.92 -0.64
C VAL A 137 -18.89 -10.24 0.27
N SER A 138 -18.65 -10.93 1.39
CA SER A 138 -19.72 -11.26 2.37
C SER A 138 -20.23 -10.02 3.10
N LYS A 139 -21.47 -10.09 3.60
CA LYS A 139 -22.13 -8.99 4.33
C LYS A 139 -21.27 -8.44 5.49
N ASP A 140 -20.68 -9.32 6.30
CA ASP A 140 -19.78 -8.98 7.44
C ASP A 140 -18.57 -8.10 7.05
N ASN A 141 -18.15 -8.20 5.79
CA ASN A 141 -17.00 -7.49 5.22
C ASN A 141 -17.42 -6.30 4.33
N SER A 142 -18.73 -6.11 4.10
CA SER A 142 -19.26 -5.09 3.19
C SER A 142 -19.15 -3.65 3.69
N ASN A 143 -18.98 -3.45 5.00
CA ASN A 143 -18.88 -2.12 5.61
C ASN A 143 -17.49 -1.47 5.46
N ASP A 144 -16.42 -2.24 5.25
CA ASP A 144 -15.05 -1.73 5.28
C ASP A 144 -14.14 -2.36 4.19
N PRO A 145 -13.70 -1.57 3.19
CA PRO A 145 -12.73 -1.97 2.18
C PRO A 145 -11.38 -2.50 2.73
N HIS A 146 -10.99 -2.12 3.95
CA HIS A 146 -9.76 -2.61 4.57
C HIS A 146 -9.87 -4.08 4.99
N LYS A 147 -11.03 -4.57 5.45
CA LYS A 147 -11.26 -5.99 5.79
C LYS A 147 -11.00 -6.92 4.59
N VAL A 148 -11.45 -6.52 3.39
CA VAL A 148 -11.18 -7.28 2.15
C VAL A 148 -9.76 -7.06 1.61
N SER A 149 -8.90 -6.32 2.33
CA SER A 149 -7.55 -5.94 1.90
C SER A 149 -7.52 -5.24 0.52
N LEU A 150 -8.49 -4.37 0.23
CA LEU A 150 -8.57 -3.68 -1.06
C LEU A 150 -7.36 -2.75 -1.25
N MET A 151 -6.56 -3.05 -2.26
CA MET A 151 -5.33 -2.33 -2.61
C MET A 151 -5.30 -2.00 -4.10
N ARG A 152 -4.69 -0.87 -4.43
CA ARG A 152 -4.66 -0.25 -5.77
C ARG A 152 -3.23 -0.16 -6.31
N ALA A 153 -3.03 -0.40 -7.61
CA ALA A 153 -1.72 -0.21 -8.26
C ALA A 153 -1.45 1.27 -8.53
N ALA A 154 -2.39 1.98 -9.15
CA ALA A 154 -2.30 3.43 -9.38
C ALA A 154 -3.36 4.21 -8.57
N ARG A 155 -2.97 5.41 -8.11
CA ARG A 155 -3.92 6.46 -7.72
C ARG A 155 -4.24 7.31 -8.95
N THR A 156 -5.47 7.80 -9.05
CA THR A 156 -5.88 8.76 -10.09
C THR A 156 -6.73 9.88 -9.48
N ASP A 157 -6.59 11.08 -10.02
CA ASP A 157 -7.28 12.29 -9.59
C ASP A 157 -8.69 12.42 -10.19
N LYS A 158 -9.44 13.43 -9.74
CA LYS A 158 -10.78 13.77 -10.24
C LYS A 158 -10.78 13.91 -11.77
N GLY A 159 -11.72 13.22 -12.44
CA GLY A 159 -11.86 13.26 -13.89
C GLY A 159 -10.91 12.37 -14.69
N VAL A 160 -9.84 11.82 -14.09
CA VAL A 160 -8.84 11.01 -14.80
C VAL A 160 -9.40 9.64 -15.21
N HIS A 161 -9.29 9.29 -16.49
CA HIS A 161 -9.66 7.99 -17.05
C HIS A 161 -8.49 7.00 -16.96
N ALA A 162 -8.76 5.68 -16.97
CA ALA A 162 -7.72 4.67 -17.20
C ALA A 162 -8.26 3.49 -18.01
N ALA A 163 -7.45 2.97 -18.93
CA ALA A 163 -7.81 1.79 -19.75
C ALA A 163 -7.48 0.45 -19.06
N GLY A 164 -6.65 0.46 -18.01
CA GLY A 164 -6.20 -0.74 -17.31
C GLY A 164 -5.44 -0.40 -16.03
N ASN A 165 -6.16 0.06 -15.01
CA ASN A 165 -5.63 0.06 -13.64
C ASN A 165 -5.76 -1.36 -13.06
N LEU A 166 -4.93 -1.69 -12.08
CA LEU A 166 -5.01 -2.98 -11.38
C LEU A 166 -5.38 -2.76 -9.92
N LEU A 167 -6.33 -3.55 -9.42
CA LEU A 167 -6.67 -3.68 -8.01
C LEU A 167 -6.28 -5.08 -7.50
N SER A 168 -6.17 -5.25 -6.19
CA SER A 168 -6.05 -6.55 -5.54
C SER A 168 -6.84 -6.58 -4.24
N MET A 169 -7.49 -7.70 -3.94
CA MET A 169 -8.34 -7.88 -2.76
C MET A 169 -8.51 -9.36 -2.43
N LYS A 170 -9.01 -9.69 -1.24
CA LYS A 170 -9.61 -10.98 -0.92
C LYS A 170 -11.06 -10.98 -1.41
N MET A 171 -11.47 -11.98 -2.20
CA MET A 171 -12.88 -12.17 -2.59
C MET A 171 -13.26 -13.65 -2.63
N VAL A 172 -14.55 -13.94 -2.53
CA VAL A 172 -15.11 -15.28 -2.74
C VAL A 172 -15.18 -15.58 -4.23
N ILE A 173 -14.58 -16.70 -4.65
CA ILE A 173 -14.71 -17.24 -6.01
C ILE A 173 -15.42 -18.60 -5.93
N GLY A 174 -16.75 -18.53 -5.76
CA GLY A 174 -17.64 -19.71 -5.73
C GLY A 174 -18.14 -20.12 -7.12
N GLU A 175 -18.41 -19.15 -8.00
CA GLU A 175 -18.98 -19.36 -9.34
C GLU A 175 -17.95 -19.08 -10.45
N PRO A 176 -18.05 -19.74 -11.62
CA PRO A 176 -17.13 -19.54 -12.74
C PRO A 176 -17.27 -18.16 -13.41
N ASP A 177 -18.47 -17.59 -13.45
CA ASP A 177 -18.79 -16.37 -14.21
C ASP A 177 -18.79 -15.08 -13.36
N ILE A 178 -18.01 -15.04 -12.26
CA ILE A 178 -18.01 -13.91 -11.33
C ILE A 178 -17.71 -12.55 -12.01
N VAL A 179 -16.84 -12.53 -13.02
CA VAL A 179 -16.52 -11.32 -13.81
C VAL A 179 -17.74 -10.81 -14.60
N LYS A 180 -18.62 -11.70 -15.07
CA LYS A 180 -19.87 -11.33 -15.76
C LYS A 180 -20.83 -10.65 -14.78
N ARG A 181 -21.09 -11.28 -13.62
CA ARG A 181 -21.95 -10.72 -12.56
C ARG A 181 -21.45 -9.37 -12.05
N ILE A 182 -20.14 -9.21 -11.87
CA ILE A 182 -19.53 -7.94 -11.49
C ILE A 182 -19.78 -6.85 -12.55
N ASN A 183 -19.66 -7.18 -13.85
CA ASN A 183 -19.92 -6.23 -14.93
C ASN A 183 -21.42 -5.91 -15.13
N GLU A 184 -22.31 -6.84 -14.80
CA GLU A 184 -23.77 -6.62 -14.79
C GLU A 184 -24.19 -5.66 -13.66
N GLU A 185 -23.45 -5.68 -12.55
CA GLU A 185 -23.65 -4.77 -11.42
C GLU A 185 -22.93 -3.41 -11.57
N LEU A 186 -22.10 -3.21 -12.60
CA LEU A 186 -21.34 -1.97 -12.81
C LEU A 186 -22.03 -1.02 -13.82
N PRO A 187 -21.88 0.31 -13.66
CA PRO A 187 -22.26 1.25 -14.70
C PRO A 187 -21.34 1.09 -15.91
N GLU A 188 -21.86 1.20 -17.13
CA GLU A 188 -21.14 1.05 -18.42
C GLU A 188 -19.80 1.82 -18.51
N GLN A 189 -19.65 2.90 -17.74
CA GLN A 189 -18.42 3.70 -17.62
C GLN A 189 -17.27 2.99 -16.88
N ILE A 190 -17.49 1.84 -16.24
CA ILE A 190 -16.50 1.04 -15.51
C ILE A 190 -16.62 -0.41 -15.96
N ARG A 191 -15.50 -1.05 -16.30
CA ARG A 191 -15.48 -2.44 -16.76
C ARG A 191 -14.33 -3.23 -16.13
N VAL A 192 -14.61 -4.49 -15.80
CA VAL A 192 -13.67 -5.47 -15.26
C VAL A 192 -13.38 -6.55 -16.31
N TRP A 193 -12.13 -7.05 -16.32
CA TRP A 193 -11.68 -8.19 -17.12
C TRP A 193 -10.98 -9.23 -16.23
#